data_AF-A0A418EQB0-F1
#
_entry.id   AF-A0A418EQB0-F1
#
_cell.length_a   1.000
_cell.length_b   1.000
_cell.length_c   1.000
_cell.angle_alpha   90.00
_cell.angle_beta   90.00
_cell.angle_gamma   90.00
#
_symmetry.space_group_name_H-M   'P 1'
#
loop_
_entity.id
_entity.type
_entity.pdbx_description
1 polymer ?
#
loop_
_entity_poly.entity_id
_entity_poly.type
_entity_poly.pdbx_seq_one_letter_code
_entity_poly.pdbx_strand_id
1 'polypeptide(L)'
;MADFDRAVYVKLHAFESLAEYWKASDPLRDVHKIAVPTLFLSAKDDPVCPTRLIDVGIVDRNPYIMLAFTSHGSHCGFYEHKHGRLQSWAPTAALAYLDHVLGRTL
;
A
#
# COMPACT_ATOMS: atom_id res chain seq x y z
N MET A 1 -16.94 -7.03 -3.62
CA MET A 1 -16.50 -5.71 -4.11
C MET A 1 -17.31 -5.23 -5.31
N ALA A 2 -17.35 -5.97 -6.43
CA ALA A 2 -17.98 -5.50 -7.67
C ALA A 2 -19.41 -4.92 -7.53
N ASP A 3 -20.28 -5.53 -6.72
CA ASP A 3 -21.64 -5.03 -6.52
C ASP A 3 -21.68 -3.72 -5.72
N PHE A 4 -20.81 -3.58 -4.73
CA PHE A 4 -20.63 -2.33 -3.99
C PHE A 4 -20.09 -1.23 -4.92
N ASP A 5 -19.05 -1.52 -5.69
CA ASP A 5 -18.46 -0.56 -6.63
C ASP A 5 -19.49 -0.11 -7.67
N ARG A 6 -20.29 -1.03 -8.20
CA ARG A 6 -21.37 -0.72 -9.14
C ARG A 6 -22.50 0.10 -8.49
N ALA A 7 -22.87 -0.23 -7.25
CA ALA A 7 -23.97 0.45 -6.56
C ALA A 7 -23.58 1.84 -6.04
N VAL A 8 -22.31 2.03 -5.67
CA VAL A 8 -21.80 3.25 -5.03
C VAL A 8 -20.90 4.04 -5.99
N TYR A 9 -19.70 3.54 -6.30
CA TYR A 9 -18.68 4.33 -6.98
C TYR A 9 -18.98 4.62 -8.45
N VAL A 10 -19.50 3.65 -9.20
CA VAL A 10 -19.91 3.85 -10.60
C VAL A 10 -20.97 4.97 -10.69
N LYS A 11 -21.96 4.94 -9.80
CA LYS A 11 -23.01 5.97 -9.74
C LYS A 11 -22.48 7.32 -9.25
N LEU A 12 -21.69 7.31 -8.18
CA LEU A 12 -21.15 8.52 -7.55
C LEU A 12 -20.24 9.30 -8.51
N HIS A 13 -19.42 8.59 -9.28
CA HIS A 13 -18.49 9.17 -10.24
C HIS A 13 -19.03 9.22 -11.68
N ALA A 14 -20.32 8.91 -11.88
CA ALA A 14 -21.01 8.97 -13.16
C ALA A 14 -20.34 8.19 -14.30
N PHE A 15 -19.74 7.03 -14.00
CA PHE A 15 -19.25 6.11 -15.02
C PHE A 15 -20.40 5.28 -15.62
N GLU A 16 -20.28 4.88 -16.87
CA GLU A 16 -21.32 4.10 -17.56
C GLU A 16 -21.27 2.62 -17.19
N SER A 17 -20.10 2.14 -16.75
CA SER A 17 -19.91 0.74 -16.36
C SER A 17 -18.86 0.54 -15.28
N LEU A 18 -18.93 -0.62 -14.62
CA LEU A 18 -17.91 -1.06 -13.67
C LEU A 18 -16.53 -1.20 -14.33
N ALA A 19 -16.48 -1.62 -15.59
CA ALA A 19 -15.23 -1.77 -16.34
C ALA A 19 -14.58 -0.41 -16.62
N GLU A 20 -15.39 0.60 -16.97
CA GLU A 20 -14.91 1.96 -17.18
C GLU A 20 -14.38 2.57 -15.87
N TYR A 21 -15.13 2.41 -14.78
CA TYR A 21 -14.71 2.84 -13.45
C TYR A 21 -13.34 2.26 -13.07
N TRP A 22 -13.15 0.94 -13.18
CA TRP A 22 -11.89 0.30 -12.84
C TRP A 22 -10.76 0.66 -13.81
N LYS A 23 -11.03 0.77 -15.12
CA LYS A 23 -10.04 1.26 -16.09
C LYS A 23 -9.54 2.68 -15.74
N ALA A 24 -10.42 3.53 -15.22
CA ALA A 24 -10.10 4.89 -14.83
C ALA A 24 -9.44 4.97 -13.43
N SER A 25 -9.82 4.09 -12.50
CA SER A 25 -9.52 4.22 -11.07
C SER A 25 -8.52 3.20 -10.53
N ASP A 26 -8.11 2.20 -11.33
CA ASP A 26 -7.16 1.18 -10.88
C ASP A 26 -5.79 1.82 -10.57
N PRO A 27 -5.34 1.82 -9.30
CA PRO A 27 -4.05 2.39 -8.93
C PRO A 27 -2.87 1.63 -9.56
N LEU A 28 -3.03 0.35 -9.93
CA LEU A 28 -1.98 -0.41 -10.59
C LEU A 28 -1.76 0.01 -12.05
N ARG A 29 -2.68 0.76 -12.66
CA ARG A 29 -2.51 1.27 -14.02
C ARG A 29 -1.22 2.07 -14.17
N ASP A 30 -0.92 2.92 -13.20
CA ASP A 30 0.20 3.89 -13.27
C ASP A 30 1.34 3.55 -12.32
N VAL A 31 1.27 2.43 -11.60
CA VAL A 31 2.26 2.07 -10.57
C VAL A 31 3.68 1.91 -11.12
N HIS A 32 3.82 1.50 -12.38
CA HIS A 32 5.10 1.42 -13.08
C HIS A 32 5.75 2.80 -13.32
N LYS A 33 4.99 3.90 -13.19
CA LYS A 33 5.46 5.27 -13.38
C LYS A 33 6.02 5.90 -12.10
N ILE A 34 6.00 5.18 -10.97
CA ILE A 34 6.65 5.65 -9.74
C ILE A 34 8.13 5.91 -10.03
N ALA A 35 8.54 7.18 -9.91
CA ALA A 35 9.88 7.66 -10.27
C ALA A 35 10.69 8.12 -9.05
N VAL A 36 10.17 7.91 -7.85
CA VAL A 36 10.82 8.26 -6.58
C VAL A 36 10.82 7.04 -5.66
N PRO A 37 11.88 6.83 -4.85
CA PRO A 37 11.92 5.73 -3.90
C PRO A 37 10.66 5.70 -3.03
N THR A 38 9.93 4.59 -3.10
CA THR A 38 8.63 4.39 -2.45
C THR A 38 8.64 3.08 -1.67
N LEU A 39 8.32 3.17 -0.38
CA LEU A 39 8.11 2.01 0.50
C LEU A 39 6.62 1.65 0.55
N PHE A 40 6.28 0.43 0.13
CA PHE A 40 5.00 -0.22 0.40
C PHE A 40 5.16 -1.15 1.59
N LEU A 41 4.47 -0.86 2.69
CA LEU A 41 4.44 -1.69 3.89
C LEU A 41 3.09 -2.38 4.01
N SER A 42 3.08 -3.71 4.08
CA SER A 42 1.86 -4.52 4.16
C SER A 42 2.02 -5.67 5.15
N ALA A 43 0.91 -6.10 5.75
CA ALA A 43 0.88 -7.20 6.70
C ALA A 43 0.13 -8.41 6.15
N LYS A 44 0.63 -9.61 6.43
CA LYS A 44 -0.01 -10.87 6.01
C LYS A 44 -1.35 -11.12 6.69
N ASP A 45 -1.56 -10.55 7.87
CA ASP A 45 -2.80 -10.62 8.65
C ASP A 45 -3.78 -9.46 8.38
N ASP A 46 -3.55 -8.65 7.33
CA ASP A 46 -4.46 -7.57 6.93
C ASP A 46 -5.80 -8.13 6.41
N PRO A 47 -6.94 -7.84 7.11
CA PRO A 47 -8.25 -8.34 6.70
C PRO A 47 -8.87 -7.56 5.52
N VAL A 48 -8.32 -6.39 5.17
CA VAL A 48 -8.83 -5.48 4.13
C VAL A 48 -8.00 -5.58 2.85
N CYS A 49 -6.67 -5.64 2.96
CA CYS A 49 -5.75 -5.78 1.82
C CYS A 49 -4.93 -7.07 1.89
N PRO A 50 -5.54 -8.24 1.57
CA PRO A 50 -4.81 -9.49 1.61
C PRO A 50 -3.61 -9.52 0.65
N THR A 51 -2.46 -9.94 1.17
CA THR A 51 -1.19 -9.97 0.41
C THR A 51 -1.24 -10.79 -0.88
N ARG A 52 -2.11 -11.81 -0.96
CA ARG A 52 -2.35 -12.61 -2.18
C ARG A 52 -2.87 -11.79 -3.38
N LEU A 53 -3.40 -10.59 -3.14
CA LEU A 53 -3.90 -9.68 -4.17
C LEU A 53 -2.84 -8.70 -4.67
N ILE A 54 -1.64 -8.72 -4.08
CA ILE A 54 -0.54 -7.81 -4.42
C ILE A 54 0.36 -8.50 -5.46
N ASP A 55 0.56 -7.85 -6.62
CA ASP A 55 1.53 -8.29 -7.63
C ASP A 55 2.96 -8.04 -7.11
N VAL A 56 3.57 -9.05 -6.50
CA VAL A 56 4.94 -8.96 -5.98
C VAL A 56 5.97 -8.75 -7.08
N GLY A 57 5.67 -9.13 -8.34
CA GLY A 57 6.58 -8.94 -9.48
C GLY A 57 6.73 -7.47 -9.87
N ILE A 58 6.00 -6.56 -9.23
CA ILE A 58 6.16 -5.14 -9.44
C ILE A 58 7.55 -4.62 -9.05
N VAL A 59 8.18 -5.22 -8.03
CA VAL A 59 9.51 -4.79 -7.55
C VAL A 59 10.59 -5.11 -8.59
N ASP A 60 10.42 -6.18 -9.36
CA ASP A 60 11.35 -6.55 -10.44
C ASP A 60 11.24 -5.59 -11.64
N ARG A 61 10.08 -4.95 -11.79
CA ARG A 61 9.79 -4.04 -12.91
C ARG A 61 10.15 -2.58 -12.62
N ASN A 62 10.32 -2.21 -11.36
CA ASN A 62 10.63 -0.83 -10.98
C ASN A 62 11.58 -0.75 -9.76
N PRO A 63 12.84 -0.31 -9.95
CA PRO A 63 13.83 -0.25 -8.87
C PRO A 63 13.52 0.82 -7.80
N TYR A 64 12.58 1.74 -8.05
CA TYR A 64 12.12 2.70 -7.06
C TYR A 64 11.14 2.11 -6.04
N ILE A 65 10.65 0.89 -6.27
CA ILE A 65 9.64 0.27 -5.42
C ILE A 65 10.30 -0.70 -4.44
N MET A 66 10.09 -0.47 -3.15
CA MET A 66 10.40 -1.42 -2.09
C MET A 66 9.08 -1.96 -1.51
N LEU A 67 8.90 -3.28 -1.51
CA LEU A 67 7.73 -3.94 -0.92
C LEU A 67 8.14 -4.74 0.32
N ALA A 68 7.61 -4.36 1.48
CA ALA A 68 7.90 -5.01 2.76
C ALA A 68 6.64 -5.72 3.29
N PHE A 69 6.78 -7.02 3.57
CA PHE A 69 5.74 -7.81 4.20
C PHE A 69 6.09 -8.17 5.64
N THR A 70 5.17 -7.96 6.57
CA THR A 70 5.25 -8.47 7.94
C THR A 70 4.28 -9.62 8.17
N SER A 71 4.58 -10.48 9.14
CA SER A 71 3.61 -11.51 9.57
C SER A 71 2.39 -10.89 10.26
N HIS A 72 2.62 -9.80 11.00
CA HIS A 72 1.58 -9.11 11.77
C HIS A 72 1.67 -7.60 11.57
N GLY A 73 0.50 -6.97 11.55
CA GLY A 73 0.35 -5.52 11.41
C GLY A 73 -1.10 -5.09 11.29
N SER A 74 -2.04 -6.03 11.06
CA SER A 74 -3.43 -5.74 10.71
C SER A 74 -3.47 -4.79 9.50
N HIS A 75 -4.54 -4.02 9.33
CA HIS A 75 -4.66 -3.12 8.18
C HIS A 75 -3.68 -1.93 8.23
N CYS A 76 -3.75 -1.15 9.31
CA CYS A 76 -2.90 0.04 9.51
C CYS A 76 -2.30 0.10 10.92
N GLY A 77 -2.24 -1.02 11.64
CA GLY A 77 -1.91 -1.05 13.07
C GLY A 77 -0.40 -1.02 13.33
N PHE A 78 0.31 -2.04 12.84
CA PHE A 78 1.76 -2.22 13.03
C PHE A 78 2.20 -1.88 14.47
N TYR A 79 1.52 -2.48 15.45
CA TYR A 79 1.67 -2.10 16.85
C TYR A 79 2.87 -2.78 17.52
N GLU A 80 3.49 -2.05 18.44
CA GLU A 80 4.50 -2.54 19.38
C GLU A 80 4.25 -1.99 20.79
N HIS A 81 4.74 -2.69 21.81
CA HIS A 81 4.87 -2.16 23.17
C HIS A 81 6.30 -1.69 23.39
N LYS A 82 6.50 -0.39 23.57
CA LYS A 82 7.82 0.21 23.79
C LYS A 82 7.73 1.34 24.80
N HIS A 83 8.66 1.35 25.76
CA HIS A 83 8.67 2.29 26.91
C HIS A 83 7.34 2.33 27.69
N GLY A 84 6.70 1.17 27.88
CA GLY A 84 5.43 1.06 28.61
C GLY A 84 4.21 1.62 27.88
N ARG A 85 4.31 1.87 26.56
CA ARG A 85 3.20 2.39 25.73
C ARG A 85 2.99 1.52 24.50
N LEU A 86 1.72 1.29 24.16
CA LEU A 86 1.30 0.76 22.86
C LEU A 86 1.44 1.87 21.81
N GLN A 87 2.19 1.63 20.75
CA GLN A 87 2.37 2.57 19.65
C GLN A 87 2.54 1.84 18.31
N SER A 88 2.37 2.54 17.19
CA SER A 88 2.69 1.98 15.88
C SER A 88 4.17 2.19 15.58
N TRP A 89 4.86 1.15 15.10
CA TRP A 89 6.24 1.26 14.64
C TRP A 89 6.33 1.68 13.17
N ALA A 90 5.23 1.65 12.41
CA ALA A 90 5.22 2.00 10.98
C ALA A 90 5.79 3.39 10.67
N PRO A 91 5.49 4.46 11.45
CA PRO A 91 6.12 5.77 11.24
C PRO A 91 7.64 5.75 11.41
N THR A 92 8.14 5.00 12.40
CA THR A 92 9.58 4.85 12.63
C THR A 92 10.25 4.14 11.45
N ALA A 93 9.63 3.09 10.91
CA ALA A 93 10.13 2.41 9.72
C ALA A 93 10.12 3.31 8.47
N ALA A 94 9.07 4.12 8.30
CA ALA A 94 8.99 5.09 7.22
C ALA A 94 10.09 6.16 7.31
N LEU A 95 10.36 6.68 8.51
CA LEU A 95 11.45 7.63 8.74
C LEU A 95 12.82 7.01 8.45
N ALA A 96 13.08 5.79 8.93
CA ALA A 96 14.33 5.09 8.64
C ALA A 96 14.54 4.86 7.12
N TYR A 97 13.46 4.55 6.40
CA TYR A 97 13.49 4.46 4.94
C TYR A 97 13.81 5.81 4.27
N LEU A 98 13.16 6.89 4.71
CA LEU A 98 13.40 8.23 4.19
C LEU A 98 14.84 8.69 4.47
N ASP A 99 15.35 8.47 5.68
CA ASP A 99 16.73 8.82 6.04
C ASP A 99 17.74 8.10 5.15
N HIS A 100 17.51 6.80 4.87
CA HIS A 100 18.33 6.03 3.94
C HIS A 100 18.28 6.60 2.51
N VAL A 101 17.08 6.86 1.99
CA VAL A 101 16.86 7.38 0.63
C VAL A 101 17.45 8.79 0.46
N LEU A 102 17.38 9.62 1.50
CA LEU A 102 17.88 11.00 1.47
C LEU A 102 19.37 11.11 1.80
N GLY A 103 20.07 9.98 2.02
CA GLY A 103 21.50 9.97 2.37
C GLY A 103 21.78 10.57 3.76
N ARG A 104 20.77 10.63 4.63
CA ARG A 104 20.87 11.10 6.02
C ARG A 104 21.14 9.91 6.92
N THR A 105 22.31 9.29 6.78
CA THR A 105 22.68 8.22 7.71
C THR A 105 23.13 8.86 9.03
N LEU A 106 22.59 8.37 10.15
CA LEU A 106 22.96 8.74 11.53
C LEU A 106 24.46 8.60 11.79
#